data_AF-A0AAW0I698-F1
#
_entry.id   AF-A0AAW0I698-F1
#
_cell.length_a   1.000
_cell.length_b   1.000
_cell.length_c   1.000
_cell.angle_alpha   90.00
_cell.angle_beta   90.00
_cell.angle_gamma   90.00
#
_symmetry.space_group_name_H-M   'P 1'
#
loop_
_entity.id
_entity.type
_entity.pdbx_description
1 polymer ?
#
loop_
_entity_poly.entity_id
_entity_poly.type
_entity_poly.pdbx_seq_one_letter_code
_entity_poly.pdbx_strand_id
1 'polypeptide(L)'
;MTHDLFLASRWYNKNISRDKAEKLLLDTGKEGAFLVRDSRTPGTYTVSVFTKAIISENPCIKHYHIKETNDNPKRFYVAEKYVFDSIPLLIKYHQYNGGGKF
;
A
#
# COMPACT_ATOMS: atom_id res chain seq x y z
N MET A 1 -10.25 2.01 -19.03
CA MET A 1 -9.91 0.58 -18.82
C MET A 1 -8.95 0.35 -17.64
N THR A 2 -7.91 1.16 -17.41
CA THR A 2 -7.00 0.96 -16.24
C THR A 2 -7.50 1.54 -14.93
N HIS A 3 -8.28 2.63 -14.97
CA HIS A 3 -8.82 3.28 -13.77
C HIS A 3 -9.85 2.38 -13.06
N ASP A 4 -10.70 1.70 -13.82
CA ASP A 4 -11.79 0.86 -13.31
C ASP A 4 -11.28 -0.34 -12.47
N LEU A 5 -10.15 -0.93 -12.87
CA LEU A 5 -9.54 -2.06 -12.14
C LEU A 5 -8.95 -1.62 -10.79
N PHE A 6 -8.43 -0.40 -10.72
CA PHE A 6 -7.93 0.19 -9.47
C PHE A 6 -9.08 0.44 -8.49
N LEU A 7 -10.22 0.97 -8.96
CA LEU A 7 -11.39 1.22 -8.10
C LEU A 7 -12.11 -0.06 -7.66
N ALA A 8 -12.07 -1.11 -8.48
CA ALA A 8 -12.68 -2.41 -8.17
C ALA A 8 -11.81 -3.30 -7.26
N SER A 9 -10.59 -2.87 -6.95
CA SER A 9 -9.65 -3.66 -6.15
C SER A 9 -10.06 -3.67 -4.68
N ARG A 10 -10.29 -4.87 -4.13
CA ARG A 10 -10.69 -5.07 -2.71
C ARG A 10 -9.70 -4.52 -1.67
N TRP A 11 -8.48 -4.21 -2.09
CA TRP A 11 -7.42 -3.66 -1.24
C TRP A 11 -7.36 -2.13 -1.25
N TYR A 12 -8.11 -1.45 -2.11
CA TYR A 12 -8.10 0.01 -2.22
C TYR A 12 -9.28 0.64 -1.47
N ASN A 13 -8.96 1.34 -0.39
CA ASN A 13 -9.90 2.05 0.46
C ASN A 13 -9.65 3.55 0.33
N LYS A 14 -10.21 4.14 -0.74
CA LYS A 14 -10.08 5.57 -1.12
C LYS A 14 -10.04 6.53 0.07
N ASN A 15 -11.08 6.52 0.89
CA ASN A 15 -11.35 7.63 1.81
C ASN A 15 -11.22 7.25 3.30
N ILE A 16 -10.31 6.35 3.66
CA ILE A 16 -10.04 6.04 5.07
C ILE A 16 -8.83 6.80 5.58
N SER A 17 -8.95 7.34 6.80
CA SER A 17 -7.83 7.96 7.50
C SER A 17 -6.77 6.93 7.87
N ARG A 18 -5.58 7.42 8.22
CA ARG A 18 -4.50 6.60 8.80
C ARG A 18 -5.01 5.79 10.00
N ASP A 19 -5.71 6.43 10.94
CA ASP A 19 -6.17 5.79 12.18
C ASP A 19 -7.21 4.68 11.89
N LYS A 20 -8.11 4.91 10.94
CA LYS A 20 -9.06 3.88 10.49
C LYS A 20 -8.36 2.71 9.81
N ALA A 21 -7.34 2.99 9.00
CA ALA A 21 -6.53 1.95 8.37
C ALA A 21 -5.78 1.11 9.40
N GLU A 22 -5.15 1.75 10.39
CA GLU A 22 -4.47 1.08 11.49
C GLU A 22 -5.45 0.19 12.26
N LYS A 23 -6.62 0.72 12.65
CA LYS A 23 -7.66 -0.07 13.33
C LYS A 23 -8.10 -1.29 12.53
N LEU A 24 -8.41 -1.13 11.24
CA LEU A 24 -8.83 -2.24 10.38
C LEU A 24 -7.76 -3.33 10.26
N LEU A 25 -6.49 -2.92 10.15
CA LEU A 25 -5.36 -3.83 10.04
C LEU A 25 -5.07 -4.55 11.36
N LEU A 26 -5.19 -3.85 12.50
CA LEU A 26 -5.10 -4.43 13.83
C LEU A 26 -6.23 -5.43 14.09
N ASP A 27 -7.47 -5.06 13.78
CA ASP A 27 -8.66 -5.92 13.92
C ASP A 27 -8.52 -7.18 13.03
N THR A 28 -7.89 -7.05 11.86
CA THR A 28 -7.59 -8.19 10.98
C THR A 28 -6.52 -9.11 11.58
N GLY A 29 -5.51 -8.56 12.27
CA GLY A 29 -4.50 -9.30 13.03
C GLY A 29 -3.64 -10.29 12.23
N LYS A 30 -3.66 -10.21 10.89
CA LYS A 30 -2.98 -11.13 9.97
C LYS A 30 -1.68 -10.53 9.47
N GLU A 31 -0.57 -11.25 9.65
CA GLU A 31 0.74 -10.84 9.13
C GLU A 31 0.69 -10.56 7.64
N GLY A 32 1.24 -9.40 7.23
CA GLY A 32 1.24 -8.98 5.83
C GLY A 32 -0.12 -8.53 5.31
N ALA A 33 -1.15 -8.41 6.16
CA ALA A 33 -2.37 -7.70 5.78
C ALA A 33 -2.02 -6.26 5.40
N PHE A 34 -2.60 -5.79 4.30
CA PHE A 34 -2.33 -4.46 3.81
C PHE A 34 -3.57 -3.85 3.17
N LEU A 35 -3.55 -2.53 3.03
CA LEU A 35 -4.51 -1.79 2.22
C LEU A 35 -3.82 -0.57 1.60
N VAL A 36 -4.40 -0.08 0.51
CA VAL A 36 -4.01 1.19 -0.11
C VAL A 36 -5.08 2.21 0.19
N ARG A 37 -4.67 3.42 0.57
CA ARG A 37 -5.56 4.55 0.83
C ARG A 37 -5.05 5.80 0.14
N ASP A 38 -5.93 6.77 -0.03
CA ASP A 38 -5.48 8.10 -0.42
C ASP A 38 -4.65 8.70 0.73
N SER A 39 -3.61 9.42 0.36
CA SER A 39 -2.88 10.24 1.33
C SER A 39 -3.67 11.51 1.63
N ARG A 40 -3.21 12.29 2.61
CA ARG A 40 -3.73 13.64 2.87
C ARG A 40 -3.50 14.58 1.69
N THR A 41 -2.45 14.32 0.91
CA THR A 41 -2.11 15.09 -0.29
C THR A 41 -2.88 14.54 -1.49
N PRO A 42 -3.71 15.36 -2.17
CA PRO A 42 -4.43 14.95 -3.37
C PRO A 42 -3.51 14.35 -4.43
N GLY A 43 -3.96 13.25 -5.05
CA GLY A 43 -3.20 12.56 -6.10
C GLY A 43 -2.05 11.68 -5.61
N THR A 44 -1.87 11.52 -4.29
CA THR A 44 -0.85 10.61 -3.74
C THR A 44 -1.48 9.50 -2.92
N TYR A 45 -0.82 8.34 -2.88
CA TYR A 45 -1.35 7.12 -2.27
C TYR A 45 -0.42 6.60 -1.19
N THR A 46 -0.97 5.86 -0.23
CA THR A 46 -0.20 5.23 0.83
C THR A 46 -0.62 3.78 0.98
N VAL A 47 0.36 2.87 0.99
CA VAL A 47 0.16 1.49 1.40
C VAL A 47 0.37 1.38 2.90
N SER A 48 -0.61 0.86 3.63
CA SER A 48 -0.49 0.58 5.07
C SER A 48 -0.44 -0.93 5.26
N VAL A 49 0.51 -1.41 6.06
CA VAL A 49 0.87 -2.84 6.15
C VAL A 49 1.02 -3.22 7.61
N PHE A 50 0.34 -4.28 8.01
CA PHE A 50 0.46 -4.86 9.34
C PHE A 50 1.64 -5.82 9.41
N THR A 51 2.48 -5.64 10.44
CA THR A 51 3.56 -6.56 10.78
C THR A 51 3.63 -6.85 12.28
N LYS A 52 3.68 -8.13 12.60
CA LYS A 52 4.01 -8.72 13.90
C LYS A 52 5.52 -8.75 13.96
N ALA A 53 6.10 -7.70 14.49
CA ALA A 53 7.51 -7.72 14.79
C ALA A 53 7.78 -8.83 15.82
N ILE A 54 8.71 -9.73 15.51
CA ILE A 54 9.12 -10.84 16.40
C ILE A 54 9.74 -10.30 17.70
N ILE A 55 10.19 -9.04 17.70
CA ILE A 55 11.02 -8.43 18.75
C ILE A 55 10.27 -7.36 19.57
N SER A 56 9.18 -6.78 19.04
CA SER A 56 8.39 -5.79 19.78
C SER A 56 7.05 -6.38 20.19
N GLU A 57 6.73 -6.30 21.49
CA GLU A 57 5.47 -6.77 22.07
C GLU A 57 4.21 -6.09 21.48
N ASN A 58 4.38 -5.05 20.66
CA ASN A 58 3.30 -4.32 20.01
C ASN A 58 3.22 -4.62 18.50
N PRO A 59 2.04 -4.95 17.97
CA PRO A 59 1.81 -5.00 16.52
C PRO A 59 2.14 -3.63 15.90
N CYS A 60 2.87 -3.66 14.78
CA CYS A 60 3.34 -2.44 14.13
C CYS A 60 2.66 -2.29 12.76
N ILE A 61 2.11 -1.11 12.49
CA ILE A 61 1.62 -0.74 11.16
C ILE A 61 2.68 0.13 10.48
N LYS A 62 3.15 -0.30 9.32
CA LYS A 62 4.05 0.47 8.47
C LYS A 62 3.28 1.19 7.38
N HIS A 63 3.67 2.43 7.08
CA HIS A 63 3.05 3.24 6.03
C HIS A 63 4.08 3.62 4.97
N TYR A 64 3.80 3.26 3.72
CA TYR A 64 4.66 3.49 2.58
C TYR A 64 3.98 4.42 1.60
N HIS A 65 4.60 5.57 1.33
CA HIS A 65 4.11 6.49 0.31
C HIS A 65 4.43 5.93 -1.07
N ILE A 66 3.41 5.81 -1.92
CA ILE A 66 3.61 5.51 -3.33
C ILE A 66 4.06 6.80 -4.00
N LYS A 67 5.29 6.79 -4.51
CA LYS A 67 5.89 7.89 -5.26
C LYS A 67 5.65 7.69 -6.75
N GLU A 68 5.61 8.81 -7.46
CA GLU A 68 5.55 8.86 -8.93
C GLU A 68 6.90 9.27 -9.49
N THR A 69 7.26 8.77 -10.67
CA THR A 69 8.39 9.30 -11.45
C THR A 69 7.96 10.53 -12.26
N ASN A 70 8.94 11.33 -12.66
CA ASN A 70 8.73 12.47 -13.57
C ASN A 70 8.73 12.04 -15.06
N ASP A 71 8.66 10.73 -15.34
CA ASP A 71 8.64 10.21 -16.71
C ASP A 71 7.28 10.45 -17.38
N ASN A 72 7.25 10.31 -18.71
CA ASN A 72 6.02 10.27 -19.49
C ASN A 72 5.98 9.01 -20.37
N PRO A 73 5.16 7.99 -20.07
CA PRO A 73 4.15 7.96 -19.00
C PRO A 73 4.77 7.84 -17.59
N LYS A 74 4.05 8.36 -16.60
CA LYS A 74 4.44 8.27 -15.18
C LYS A 74 4.48 6.82 -14.72
N ARG A 75 5.42 6.51 -13.83
CA ARG A 75 5.55 5.20 -13.17
C ARG A 75 5.53 5.34 -11.66
N PHE A 76 5.27 4.25 -10.94
CA PHE A 76 4.98 4.22 -9.50
C PHE A 76 5.95 3.30 -8.74
N TYR A 77 6.35 3.70 -7.54
CA TYR A 77 7.22 2.90 -6.67
C TYR A 77 7.03 3.23 -5.18
N VAL A 78 7.37 2.28 -4.31
CA VAL A 78 7.49 2.49 -2.85
C VAL A 78 8.96 2.51 -2.41
N ALA A 79 9.81 1.75 -3.11
CA ALA A 79 11.26 1.74 -2.96
C ALA A 79 11.88 1.93 -4.36
N GLU A 80 12.85 2.84 -4.50
CA GLU A 80 13.40 3.29 -5.79
C GLU A 80 13.92 2.15 -6.68
N LYS A 81 14.28 1.02 -6.08
CA LYS A 81 14.75 -0.17 -6.79
C LYS A 81 13.68 -0.84 -7.68
N TYR A 82 12.39 -0.64 -7.40
CA TYR A 82 11.30 -1.34 -8.10
C TYR A 82 10.23 -0.35 -8.57
N VAL A 83 10.19 -0.11 -9.87
CA VAL A 83 9.32 0.87 -10.53
C VAL A 83 8.33 0.15 -11.45
N PHE A 84 7.06 0.54 -11.40
CA PHE A 84 5.96 -0.14 -12.09
C PHE A 84 5.09 0.84 -12.88
N ASP A 85 4.46 0.38 -13.95
CA ASP A 85 3.61 1.23 -14.81
C ASP A 85 2.25 1.58 -14.16
N SER A 86 1.87 0.88 -13.08
CA SER A 86 0.63 1.17 -12.35
C SER A 86 0.68 0.67 -10.91
N ILE A 87 -0.13 1.28 -10.04
CA ILE A 87 -0.29 0.87 -8.63
C ILE A 87 -0.75 -0.60 -8.51
N PRO A 88 -1.73 -1.10 -9.28
CA PRO A 88 -2.09 -2.52 -9.22
C PRO A 88 -0.92 -3.47 -9.51
N LEU A 89 -0.02 -3.12 -10.43
CA LEU A 89 1.18 -3.93 -10.71
C LEU A 89 2.17 -3.88 -9.56
N LEU A 90 2.39 -2.71 -8.96
CA LEU A 90 3.21 -2.55 -7.75
C LEU A 90 2.68 -3.44 -6.62
N ILE A 91 1.38 -3.35 -6.32
CA ILE A 91 0.74 -4.14 -5.27
C ILE A 91 0.87 -5.63 -5.56
N LYS A 92 0.56 -6.06 -6.80
CA LYS A 92 0.69 -7.45 -7.22
C LYS A 92 2.12 -7.95 -7.00
N TYR A 93 3.13 -7.18 -7.40
CA TYR A 93 4.52 -7.56 -7.22
C TYR A 93 4.88 -7.79 -5.74
N HIS A 94 4.53 -6.84 -4.85
CA HIS A 94 4.85 -6.96 -3.42
C HIS A 94 4.04 -8.05 -2.69
N GLN A 95 2.86 -8.42 -3.20
CA GLN A 95 2.10 -9.56 -2.71
C GLN A 95 2.82 -10.90 -2.95
N TYR A 96 3.42 -11.10 -4.13
CA TYR A 96 4.07 -12.38 -4.48
C TYR A 96 5.55 -12.45 -4.10
N ASN A 97 6.28 -11.33 -4.19
CA ASN A 97 7.74 -11.34 -4.10
C ASN A 97 8.28 -10.82 -2.77
N GLY A 98 7.46 -10.07 -2.00
CA GLY A 98 7.91 -9.43 -0.77
C GLY A 98 7.51 -10.15 0.52
N GLY A 99 6.58 -11.11 0.48
CA GLY A 99 5.94 -11.62 1.69
C GLY A 99 5.28 -10.50 2.52
N GLY A 100 4.81 -9.43 1.87
CA GLY A 100 4.32 -8.22 2.53
C GLY A 100 5.40 -7.19 2.90
N LYS A 101 6.66 -7.38 2.48
CA LYS A 101 7.71 -6.35 2.59
C LYS A 101 7.55 -5.32 1.46
N PHE A 102 7.06 -4.15 1.83
CA PHE A 102 7.07 -2.92 1.04
C PHE A 102 8.32 -2.11 1.37
#